data_AF-A0A535YRF6-F1
#
_entry.id   AF-A0A535YRF6-F1
#
_cell.length_a   1.000
_cell.length_b   1.000
_cell.length_c   1.000
_cell.angle_alpha   90.00
_cell.angle_beta   90.00
_cell.angle_gamma   90.00
#
_symmetry.space_group_name_H-M   'P 1'
#
loop_
_entity.id
_entity.type
_entity.pdbx_description
1 polymer ?
#
loop_
_entity_poly.entity_id
_entity_poly.type
_entity_poly.pdbx_seq_one_letter_code
_entity_poly.pdbx_strand_id
1 'polypeptide(L)' 'MTSVMSLRNTAAGEFHEAVVIGAGHAGLGAAAMLLQEKVDTIVLERSDCVGSSWRSRYHGLHL' A
#
# COMPACT_ATOMS: atom_id res chain seq x y z
N MET A 1 22.25 22.89 -6.59
CA MET A 1 21.87 22.63 -8.00
C MET A 1 22.64 21.43 -8.52
N THR A 2 22.20 20.20 -8.20
CA THR A 2 22.49 19.00 -9.03
C THR A 2 21.35 18.02 -8.76
N SER A 3 20.32 18.07 -9.61
CA SER A 3 19.28 17.05 -9.65
C SER A 3 19.86 15.84 -10.37
N VAL A 4 20.05 14.74 -9.64
CA VAL A 4 20.36 13.44 -10.26
C VAL A 4 19.05 12.89 -10.81
N MET A 5 18.89 13.09 -12.12
CA MET A 5 17.81 12.53 -12.93
C MET A 5 17.98 11.00 -12.94
N SER A 6 17.17 10.29 -12.13
CA SER A 6 17.12 8.83 -12.10
C SER A 6 16.53 8.32 -13.42
N LEU A 7 17.38 7.87 -14.33
CA LEU A 7 16.99 7.11 -15.52
C LEU A 7 16.65 5.68 -15.09
N ARG A 8 15.37 5.36 -14.90
CA ARG A 8 14.90 3.97 -14.89
C ARG A 8 13.75 3.80 -15.87
N ASN A 9 14.13 3.55 -17.13
CA ASN A 9 13.25 2.91 -18.10
C ASN A 9 13.52 1.40 -18.07
N THR A 10 12.57 0.61 -17.61
CA THR A 10 12.48 -0.81 -17.96
C THR A 10 10.99 -1.18 -17.98
N ALA A 11 10.46 -1.52 -19.15
CA ALA A 11 9.11 -2.03 -19.24
C ALA A 11 9.02 -3.41 -18.54
N ALA A 12 7.94 -3.61 -17.76
CA ALA A 12 7.48 -4.84 -17.09
C ALA A 12 7.89 -5.10 -15.62
N GLY A 13 8.20 -4.07 -14.84
CA GLY A 13 8.13 -4.13 -13.38
C GLY A 13 8.00 -2.73 -12.80
N GLU A 14 6.84 -2.39 -12.24
CA GLU A 14 6.70 -1.19 -11.42
C GLU A 14 7.59 -1.37 -10.17
N PHE A 15 8.58 -0.50 -10.03
CA PHE A 15 9.46 -0.47 -8.88
C PHE A 15 8.89 0.50 -7.86
N HIS A 16 8.33 -0.02 -6.79
CA HIS A 16 7.90 0.77 -5.64
C HIS A 16 9.01 0.82 -4.58
N GLU A 17 9.16 1.96 -3.92
CA GLU A 17 10.10 2.14 -2.80
C GLU A 17 9.68 1.34 -1.56
N ALA A 18 8.37 1.12 -1.40
CA ALA A 18 7.81 0.30 -0.32
C ALA A 18 6.69 -0.62 -0.81
N VAL A 19 6.61 -1.80 -0.18
CA VAL A 19 5.51 -2.77 -0.38
C VAL A 19 4.90 -3.08 0.98
N VAL A 20 3.61 -2.80 1.13
CA VAL A 20 2.83 -3.12 2.33
C VAL A 20 2.01 -4.38 2.07
N ILE A 21 2.16 -5.39 2.92
CA ILE A 21 1.43 -6.66 2.81
C ILE A 21 0.24 -6.66 3.78
N GLY A 22 -0.96 -6.75 3.21
CA GLY A 22 -2.26 -6.77 3.89
C GLY A 22 -2.95 -5.41 3.90
N ALA A 23 -4.19 -5.35 3.40
CA ALA A 23 -5.03 -4.15 3.39
C ALA A 23 -6.03 -4.12 4.56
N GLY A 24 -5.60 -4.57 5.74
CA GLY A 24 -6.30 -4.35 7.00
C GLY A 24 -5.98 -2.98 7.62
N HIS A 25 -6.56 -2.68 8.78
CA HIS A 25 -6.33 -1.43 9.52
C HIS A 25 -4.84 -1.02 9.63
N ALA A 26 -3.97 -1.94 10.05
CA ALA A 26 -2.54 -1.67 10.24
C ALA A 26 -1.82 -1.41 8.93
N GLY A 27 -2.10 -2.20 7.89
CA GLY A 27 -1.48 -2.02 6.58
C GLY A 27 -1.92 -0.74 5.88
N LEU A 28 -3.23 -0.42 5.91
CA LEU A 28 -3.73 0.83 5.37
C LEU A 28 -3.21 2.05 6.14
N GLY A 29 -3.11 1.94 7.47
CA GLY A 29 -2.48 2.97 8.31
C GLY A 29 -1.02 3.19 7.94
N ALA A 30 -0.24 2.12 7.82
CA ALA A 30 1.17 2.19 7.41
C ALA A 30 1.33 2.80 6.01
N ALA A 31 0.52 2.35 5.04
CA ALA A 31 0.52 2.88 3.68
C ALA A 31 0.17 4.37 3.65
N ALA A 32 -0.82 4.81 4.43
CA ALA A 32 -1.19 6.22 4.53
C ALA A 32 -0.03 7.08 5.04
N MET A 33 0.70 6.61 6.05
CA MET A 33 1.88 7.32 6.56
C MET A 33 3.01 7.38 5.53
N LEU A 34 3.29 6.29 4.83
CA LEU A 34 4.31 6.26 3.77
C LEU A 34 3.97 7.23 2.62
N LEU A 35 2.70 7.28 2.23
CA LEU A 35 2.22 8.21 1.21
C LEU A 35 2.31 9.67 1.68
N GLN A 36 2.06 9.97 2.96
CA GLN A 36 2.26 11.32 3.52
C GLN A 36 3.72 11.77 3.45
N GLU A 37 4.65 10.84 3.65
CA GLU A 37 6.10 11.06 3.49
C GLU A 37 6.58 10.98 2.03
N LYS A 38 5.66 10.88 1.06
CA LYS A 38 5.94 10.83 -0.38
C LYS A 38 6.78 9.64 -0.84
N VAL A 39 6.67 8.51 -0.14
CA VAL A 39 7.30 7.25 -0.54
C VAL A 39 6.41 6.53 -1.54
N ASP A 40 6.94 6.15 -2.71
CA ASP A 40 6.20 5.33 -3.68
C ASP A 40 5.87 3.95 -3.08
N THR A 41 4.59 3.70 -2.84
CA THR A 41 4.11 2.57 -2.03
C THR A 41 2.99 1.82 -2.71
N ILE A 42 3.12 0.49 -2.79
CA ILE A 42 2.04 -0.42 -3.20
C ILE A 42 1.55 -1.25 -2.02
N VAL A 43 0.23 -1.51 -1.98
CA VAL A 43 -0.40 -2.39 -0.99
C VAL A 43 -0.88 -3.65 -1.69
N LEU A 44 -0.50 -4.82 -1.16
CA LEU A 44 -0.94 -6.12 -1.66
C LEU A 44 -1.87 -6.80 -0.66
N GLU A 45 -3.07 -7.17 -1.08
CA GLU A 45 -4.06 -7.89 -0.27
C GLU A 45 -4.45 -9.18 -0.99
N ARG A 46 -4.56 -10.27 -0.22
CA ARG A 46 -4.98 -11.57 -0.74
C ARG A 46 -6.48 -11.62 -1.04
N SER A 47 -7.26 -10.90 -0.25
CA SER A 47 -8.71 -10.84 -0.33
C SER A 47 -9.18 -9.95 -1.48
N ASP A 48 -10.39 -10.17 -1.96
CA ASP A 48 -10.98 -9.39 -3.06
C ASP A 48 -11.37 -7.95 -2.65
N CYS A 49 -11.27 -7.61 -1.36
CA CYS A 49 -11.57 -6.28 -0.84
C CYS A 49 -10.68 -5.89 0.34
N VAL A 50 -10.49 -4.58 0.51
CA VAL A 50 -9.80 -4.01 1.67
C VAL A 50 -10.60 -4.23 2.95
N GLY A 51 -9.91 -4.35 4.09
CA GLY A 51 -10.55 -4.50 5.39
C GLY A 51 -11.31 -5.83 5.59
N SER A 52 -11.11 -6.81 4.71
CA SER A 52 -11.75 -8.12 4.74
C SER A 52 -11.64 -8.84 6.10
N SER A 53 -10.49 -8.74 6.78
CA SER A 53 -10.27 -9.31 8.12
C SER A 53 -11.22 -8.80 9.20
N TRP A 54 -11.81 -7.61 9.03
CA TRP A 54 -12.76 -7.02 9.98
C TRP A 54 -14.21 -7.36 9.58
N ARG A 55 -14.49 -7.33 8.27
CA ARG A 55 -15.81 -7.67 7.71
C ARG A 55 -16.18 -9.14 7.88
N SER A 56 -15.21 -10.06 7.76
CA SER A 56 -15.46 -11.49 7.90
C SER A 56 -15.50 -11.97 9.35
N ARG A 57 -14.92 -11.19 10.28
CA ARG A 57 -14.75 -11.60 11.68
C ARG A 57 -15.90 -11.17 12.59
N TYR A 58 -16.64 -10.12 12.22
CA TYR A 58 -17.76 -9.63 13.01
C TYR A 58 -19.01 -9.46 12.14
N HIS A 59 -19.98 -10.36 12.33
CA HIS A 59 -21.29 -10.30 11.66
C HIS A 59 -22.12 -9.05 11.97
N GLY A 60 -21.71 -8.22 12.94
CA GLY A 60 -22.48 -7.05 13.38
C GLY A 60 -21.64 -5.80 13.62
N LEU A 61 -20.41 -5.73 13.11
CA LEU A 61 -19.62 -4.50 13.20
C LEU A 61 -20.07 -3.55 12.08
N HIS A 62 -20.96 -2.62 12.43
CA HIS A 62 -21.42 -1.53 11.59
C HIS A 62 -20.97 -0.20 12.19
N LEU A 63 -20.64 0.77 11.32
CA LEU A 63 -20.33 2.15 11.68
C LEU A 63 -21.61 2.98 11.64
#